data_AF-A0A972BVI5-F1
#
_entry.id   AF-A0A972BVI5-F1
#
_cell.length_a   1.000
_cell.length_b   1.000
_cell.length_c   1.000
_cell.angle_alpha   90.00
_cell.angle_beta   90.00
_cell.angle_gamma   90.00
#
_symmetry.space_group_name_H-M   'P 1'
#
loop_
_entity.id
_entity.type
_entity.pdbx_description
1 polymer ?
#
loop_
_entity_poly.entity_id
_entity_poly.type
_entity_poly.pdbx_seq_one_letter_code
_entity_poly.pdbx_strand_id
1 'polypeptide(L)'
;EVKYLTLASRDNSQLDRLARQIMRESGLAARIASDLHLALRRADVILTVTGSSTPLIEPEDLKSGAVVCDVARPRDVSLRVASERKDVLVIEGGVVQVPGNVEFNFNFGFPPHTAYACMAETMILALEGRYESFTLGREISVEQIETIVQLAGKHGFRLAGLRSFERALTEEEVAEIRRRAS
;
A
#
# COMPACT_ATOMS: atom_id res chain seq x y z
N GLU A 1 -12.42 0.82 14.66
CA GLU A 1 -11.68 -0.07 15.57
C GLU A 1 -11.44 -1.41 14.86
N VAL A 2 -10.20 -1.88 14.80
CA VAL A 2 -9.84 -3.14 14.13
C VAL A 2 -10.01 -4.29 15.13
N LYS A 3 -10.99 -5.17 14.90
CA LYS A 3 -11.27 -6.30 15.79
C LYS A 3 -10.33 -7.49 15.56
N TYR A 4 -9.79 -7.62 14.36
CA TYR A 4 -8.95 -8.76 13.96
C TYR A 4 -7.83 -8.29 13.04
N LEU A 5 -6.61 -8.78 13.27
CA LEU A 5 -5.46 -8.60 12.39
C LEU A 5 -4.88 -9.98 12.06
N THR A 6 -4.65 -10.23 10.78
CA THR A 6 -4.02 -11.46 10.28
C THR A 6 -2.77 -11.08 9.49
N LEU A 7 -1.65 -11.71 9.80
CA LEU A 7 -0.37 -11.54 9.13
C LEU A 7 -0.11 -12.74 8.22
N ALA A 8 0.39 -12.51 7.01
CA ALA A 8 0.71 -13.56 6.05
C ALA A 8 2.05 -13.26 5.37
N SER A 9 2.94 -14.26 5.34
CA SER A 9 4.18 -14.25 4.57
C SER A 9 4.73 -15.68 4.49
N ARG A 10 5.83 -15.88 3.75
CA ARG A 10 6.54 -17.17 3.68
C ARG A 10 7.43 -17.45 4.89
N ASP A 11 7.75 -16.42 5.70
CA ASP A 11 8.68 -16.53 6.83
C ASP A 11 7.93 -16.45 8.17
N ASN A 12 7.54 -17.61 8.70
CA ASN A 12 6.83 -17.70 9.97
C ASN A 12 7.64 -17.11 11.13
N SER A 13 8.97 -17.19 11.10
CA SER A 13 9.80 -16.65 12.18
C SER A 13 9.69 -15.13 12.27
N GLN A 14 9.60 -14.45 11.12
CA GLN A 14 9.38 -13.00 11.05
C GLN A 14 7.95 -12.65 11.49
N LEU A 15 6.95 -13.43 11.07
CA LEU A 15 5.56 -13.23 11.47
C LEU A 15 5.39 -13.37 12.99
N ASP A 16 6.03 -14.36 13.62
CA ASP A 16 6.02 -14.54 15.06
C ASP A 16 6.65 -13.35 15.80
N ARG A 17 7.78 -12.84 15.31
CA ARG A 17 8.42 -11.64 15.89
C ARG A 17 7.51 -10.42 15.79
N LEU A 18 6.92 -10.20 14.62
CA LEU A 18 6.00 -9.09 14.37
C LEU A 18 4.71 -9.20 15.20
N ALA A 19 4.10 -10.39 15.29
CA ALA A 19 2.92 -10.62 16.11
C ALA A 19 3.18 -10.33 17.59
N ARG A 20 4.35 -10.74 18.11
CA ARG A 20 4.76 -10.40 19.49
C ARG A 20 4.98 -8.90 19.67
N GLN A 21 5.54 -8.22 18.68
CA GLN A 21 5.73 -6.76 18.73
C GLN A 21 4.39 -6.03 18.77
N ILE A 22 3.48 -6.36 17.85
CA ILE A 22 2.13 -5.78 17.80
C ILE A 22 1.40 -6.00 19.13
N MET A 23 1.49 -7.19 19.71
CA MET A 23 0.88 -7.49 21.01
C MET A 23 1.45 -6.60 22.13
N ARG A 24 2.77 -6.38 22.17
CA ARG A 24 3.40 -5.53 23.20
C ARG A 24 3.02 -4.05 23.06
N GLU A 25 2.96 -3.55 21.83
CA GLU A 25 2.73 -2.12 21.55
C GLU A 25 1.25 -1.72 21.56
N SER A 26 0.36 -2.63 21.13
CA SER A 26 -1.07 -2.32 20.95
C SER A 26 -2.02 -3.18 21.79
N GLY A 27 -1.54 -4.27 22.41
CA GLY A 27 -2.39 -5.25 23.07
C GLY A 27 -3.19 -6.17 22.12
N LEU A 28 -3.03 -6.02 20.81
CA LEU A 28 -3.72 -6.82 19.80
C LEU A 28 -2.99 -8.14 19.54
N ALA A 29 -3.69 -9.26 19.72
CA ALA A 29 -3.20 -10.58 19.34
C ALA A 29 -3.39 -10.82 17.83
N ALA A 30 -2.38 -10.50 17.04
CA ALA A 30 -2.37 -10.76 15.59
C ALA A 30 -2.33 -12.28 15.31
N ARG A 31 -3.15 -12.75 14.37
CA ARG A 31 -3.14 -14.14 13.89
C ARG A 31 -2.11 -14.30 12.79
N ILE A 32 -1.48 -15.46 12.71
CA ILE A 32 -0.63 -15.84 11.58
C ILE A 32 -1.44 -16.73 10.65
N ALA A 33 -1.51 -16.37 9.37
CA ALA A 33 -2.20 -17.16 8.37
C ALA A 33 -1.40 -18.45 8.09
N SER A 34 -2.04 -19.60 8.22
CA SER A 34 -1.50 -20.89 7.76
C SER A 34 -1.70 -21.11 6.26
N ASP A 35 -2.68 -20.42 5.68
CA ASP A 35 -3.03 -20.46 4.27
C ASP A 35 -3.44 -19.05 3.83
N LEU A 36 -2.78 -18.53 2.81
CA LEU A 36 -2.99 -17.17 2.31
C LEU A 36 -4.40 -17.01 1.73
N HIS A 37 -4.85 -17.93 0.87
CA HIS A 37 -6.11 -17.83 0.16
C HIS A 37 -7.31 -17.90 1.12
N LEU A 38 -7.25 -18.75 2.15
CA LEU A 38 -8.27 -18.80 3.20
C LEU A 38 -8.31 -17.51 4.03
N ALA A 39 -7.15 -16.88 4.29
CA ALA A 39 -7.09 -15.61 5.00
C ALA A 39 -7.71 -14.47 4.16
N LEU A 40 -7.36 -14.40 2.87
CA LEU A 40 -7.89 -13.41 1.93
C LEU A 40 -9.41 -13.46 1.82
N ARG A 41 -10.00 -14.67 1.75
CA ARG A 41 -11.46 -14.86 1.63
C ARG A 41 -12.26 -14.36 2.83
N ARG A 42 -11.59 -14.09 3.96
CA ARG A 42 -12.20 -13.59 5.19
C ARG A 42 -11.89 -12.12 5.45
N ALA A 43 -10.95 -11.53 4.71
CA ALA A 43 -10.47 -10.19 4.95
C ALA A 43 -11.41 -9.14 4.35
N ASP A 44 -11.75 -8.12 5.15
CA ASP A 44 -12.46 -6.93 4.70
C ASP A 44 -11.49 -5.90 4.10
N VAL A 45 -10.28 -5.82 4.66
CA VAL A 45 -9.20 -4.94 4.21
C VAL A 45 -7.93 -5.75 4.07
N ILE A 46 -7.25 -5.63 2.94
CA ILE A 46 -6.02 -6.32 2.60
C ILE A 46 -4.96 -5.26 2.28
N LEU A 47 -3.85 -5.30 3.01
CA LEU A 47 -2.65 -4.51 2.70
C LEU A 47 -1.60 -5.48 2.18
N THR A 48 -1.11 -5.27 0.97
CA THR A 48 -0.16 -6.18 0.33
C THR A 48 1.05 -5.43 -0.21
N VAL A 49 2.23 -5.98 0.08
CA VAL A 49 3.54 -5.43 -0.26
C VAL A 49 4.55 -6.57 -0.32
N THR A 50 4.38 -7.49 -1.28
CA THR A 50 5.37 -8.55 -1.48
C THR A 50 6.42 -8.20 -2.53
N GLY A 51 7.48 -9.00 -2.58
CA GLY A 51 8.48 -8.97 -3.64
C GLY A 51 8.26 -10.06 -4.69
N SER A 52 7.02 -10.54 -4.86
CA SER A 52 6.69 -11.57 -5.84
C SER A 52 6.83 -11.05 -7.26
N SER A 53 7.32 -11.92 -8.17
CA SER A 53 7.35 -11.61 -9.61
C SER A 53 6.01 -11.87 -10.29
N THR A 54 5.12 -12.63 -9.65
CA THR A 54 3.80 -12.99 -10.17
C THR A 54 2.71 -12.57 -9.18
N PRO A 55 1.49 -12.26 -9.66
CA PRO A 55 0.35 -12.03 -8.79
C PRO A 55 0.14 -13.18 -7.80
N LEU A 56 -0.26 -12.83 -6.58
CA LEU A 56 -0.55 -13.76 -5.49
C LEU A 56 -2.03 -13.78 -5.12
N ILE A 57 -2.77 -12.73 -5.50
CA ILE A 57 -4.17 -12.52 -5.15
C ILE A 57 -5.01 -12.62 -6.44
N GLU A 58 -5.84 -13.65 -6.51
CA GLU A 58 -6.76 -13.91 -7.62
C GLU A 58 -8.20 -13.49 -7.27
N PRO A 59 -9.09 -13.31 -8.27
CA PRO A 59 -10.49 -12.93 -8.04
C PRO A 59 -11.23 -13.78 -7.02
N GLU A 60 -10.96 -15.09 -6.97
CA GLU A 60 -11.65 -16.06 -6.12
C GLU A 60 -11.23 -15.97 -4.65
N ASP A 61 -10.16 -15.23 -4.36
CA ASP A 61 -9.64 -15.05 -3.01
C ASP A 61 -10.28 -13.90 -2.27
N LEU A 62 -10.99 -13.01 -2.97
CA LEU A 62 -11.43 -11.75 -2.41
C LEU A 62 -12.87 -11.86 -1.90
N LYS A 63 -13.10 -11.44 -0.65
CA LYS A 63 -14.45 -11.27 -0.12
C LYS A 63 -15.19 -10.18 -0.92
N SER A 64 -16.50 -10.33 -1.12
CA SER A 64 -17.30 -9.23 -1.66
C SER A 64 -17.22 -8.01 -0.73
N GLY A 65 -17.03 -6.82 -1.31
CA GLY A 65 -16.79 -5.59 -0.57
C GLY A 65 -15.39 -5.42 0.01
N ALA A 66 -14.45 -6.33 -0.28
CA ALA A 66 -13.08 -6.17 0.18
C ALA A 66 -12.42 -4.91 -0.40
N VAL A 67 -11.56 -4.30 0.41
CA VAL A 67 -10.68 -3.20 0.00
C VAL A 67 -9.24 -3.70 0.01
N VAL A 68 -8.54 -3.61 -1.12
CA VAL A 68 -7.15 -4.05 -1.27
C VAL A 68 -6.28 -2.84 -1.54
N CYS A 69 -5.27 -2.59 -0.70
CA CYS A 69 -4.19 -1.65 -0.96
C CYS A 69 -2.97 -2.43 -1.43
N ASP A 70 -2.70 -2.39 -2.73
CA ASP A 70 -1.54 -3.03 -3.37
C ASP A 70 -0.42 -2.01 -3.53
N VAL A 71 0.61 -2.14 -2.70
CA VAL A 71 1.81 -1.30 -2.73
C VAL A 71 2.97 -2.01 -3.46
N ALA A 72 2.77 -3.26 -3.88
CA ALA A 72 3.80 -4.07 -4.50
C ALA A 72 4.07 -3.67 -5.95
N ARG A 73 5.34 -3.79 -6.34
CA ARG A 73 5.82 -3.66 -7.71
C ARG A 73 6.87 -4.76 -7.99
N PRO A 74 6.59 -5.77 -8.85
CA PRO A 74 5.33 -6.02 -9.57
C PRO A 74 4.11 -6.21 -8.65
N ARG A 75 2.89 -6.04 -9.19
CA ARG A 75 1.62 -6.08 -8.42
C ARG A 75 1.37 -7.47 -7.84
N ASP A 76 0.85 -7.49 -6.61
CA ASP A 76 0.37 -8.71 -5.96
C ASP A 76 -1.03 -9.08 -6.46
N VAL A 77 -1.83 -8.10 -6.88
CA VAL A 77 -3.21 -8.31 -7.35
C VAL A 77 -3.26 -8.57 -8.86
N SER A 78 -3.86 -9.70 -9.22
CA SER A 78 -4.07 -10.11 -10.61
C SER A 78 -4.91 -9.09 -11.39
N LEU A 79 -4.54 -8.86 -12.66
CA LEU A 79 -5.31 -8.00 -13.57
C LEU A 79 -6.75 -8.50 -13.77
N ARG A 80 -6.98 -9.80 -13.59
CA ARG A 80 -8.32 -10.41 -13.65
C ARG A 80 -9.29 -9.79 -12.65
N VAL A 81 -8.81 -9.33 -11.50
CA VAL A 81 -9.65 -8.69 -10.47
C VAL A 81 -10.34 -7.46 -11.05
N ALA A 82 -9.64 -6.66 -11.87
CA ALA A 82 -10.22 -5.47 -12.50
C ALA A 82 -11.42 -5.80 -13.41
N SER A 83 -11.38 -6.93 -14.12
CA SER A 83 -12.44 -7.35 -15.03
C SER A 83 -13.55 -8.15 -14.35
N GLU A 84 -13.20 -9.04 -13.42
CA GLU A 84 -14.10 -10.05 -12.85
C GLU A 84 -14.77 -9.60 -11.56
N ARG A 85 -14.16 -8.69 -10.79
CA ARG A 85 -14.66 -8.23 -9.48
C ARG A 85 -15.02 -6.76 -9.51
N LYS A 86 -16.31 -6.48 -9.70
CA LYS A 86 -16.86 -5.11 -9.68
C LYS A 86 -17.33 -4.65 -8.30
N ASP A 87 -17.22 -5.54 -7.32
CA ASP A 87 -17.65 -5.42 -5.93
C ASP A 87 -16.45 -5.33 -4.97
N VAL A 88 -15.24 -5.18 -5.49
CA VAL A 88 -13.99 -5.06 -4.74
C VAL A 88 -13.29 -3.77 -5.13
N LEU A 89 -12.79 -3.03 -4.13
CA LEU A 89 -12.00 -1.82 -4.36
C LEU A 89 -10.52 -2.17 -4.28
N VAL A 90 -9.79 -2.06 -5.38
CA VAL A 90 -8.32 -2.17 -5.39
C VAL A 90 -7.74 -0.77 -5.54
N ILE A 91 -6.91 -0.35 -4.59
CA ILE A 91 -6.15 0.90 -4.63
C ILE A 91 -4.65 0.59 -4.70
N GLU A 92 -3.93 1.35 -5.51
CA GLU A 92 -2.48 1.29 -5.60
C GLU A 92 -1.87 2.31 -4.65
N GLY A 93 -0.95 1.86 -3.78
CA GLY A 93 -0.23 2.75 -2.86
C GLY A 93 1.03 3.35 -3.45
N GLY A 94 1.65 4.27 -2.70
CA GLY A 94 3.02 4.72 -2.97
C GLY A 94 3.18 5.73 -4.11
N VAL A 95 2.15 6.51 -4.43
CA VAL A 95 2.24 7.62 -5.41
C VAL A 95 2.07 8.96 -4.71
N VAL A 96 2.95 9.91 -5.03
CA VAL A 96 3.06 11.21 -4.37
C VAL A 96 3.01 12.31 -5.43
N GLN A 97 2.22 13.34 -5.17
CA GLN A 97 2.25 14.60 -5.90
C GLN A 97 3.44 15.44 -5.42
N VAL A 98 4.32 15.78 -6.36
CA VAL A 98 5.52 16.58 -6.13
C VAL A 98 5.17 18.07 -6.30
N PRO A 99 5.60 18.94 -5.36
CA PRO A 99 5.27 20.36 -5.39
C PRO A 99 5.95 21.09 -6.56
N GLY A 100 5.33 22.19 -6.99
CA GLY A 100 5.86 23.06 -8.06
C GLY A 100 5.61 22.53 -9.48
N ASN A 101 6.16 23.22 -10.48
CA ASN A 101 6.05 22.84 -11.89
C ASN A 101 7.22 21.95 -12.29
N VAL A 102 7.38 20.80 -11.64
CA VAL A 102 8.49 19.88 -11.91
C VAL A 102 8.31 19.20 -13.27
N GLU A 103 9.36 19.22 -14.09
CA GLU A 103 9.43 18.49 -15.35
C GLU A 103 10.43 17.34 -15.20
N PHE A 104 9.92 16.13 -14.98
CA PHE A 104 10.77 14.94 -14.82
C PHE A 104 11.47 14.53 -16.11
N ASN A 105 10.95 14.96 -17.27
CA ASN A 105 11.42 14.55 -18.59
C ASN A 105 11.47 13.02 -18.79
N PHE A 106 10.67 12.29 -18.00
CA PHE A 106 10.55 10.84 -18.00
C PHE A 106 9.12 10.45 -17.61
N ASN A 107 8.58 9.40 -18.23
CA ASN A 107 7.24 8.89 -17.94
C ASN A 107 7.31 7.67 -17.02
N PHE A 108 6.96 7.85 -15.75
CA PHE A 108 6.90 6.76 -14.76
C PHE A 108 5.62 5.89 -14.85
N GLY A 109 4.73 6.18 -15.80
CA GLY A 109 3.38 5.62 -15.86
C GLY A 109 2.35 6.43 -15.06
N PHE A 110 2.69 7.64 -14.65
CA PHE A 110 1.83 8.52 -13.87
C PHE A 110 1.59 9.87 -14.54
N PRO A 111 0.51 10.60 -14.17
CA PRO A 111 0.30 11.96 -14.62
C PRO A 111 1.49 12.88 -14.29
N PRO A 112 1.65 14.02 -14.98
CA PRO A 112 2.67 15.02 -14.65
C PRO A 112 2.67 15.39 -13.16
N HIS A 113 3.85 15.75 -12.64
CA HIS A 113 4.06 16.14 -11.24
C HIS A 113 3.76 15.05 -10.21
N THR A 114 3.78 13.77 -10.60
CA THR A 114 3.65 12.65 -9.68
C THR A 114 4.80 11.67 -9.79
N ALA A 115 5.17 11.08 -8.67
CA ALA A 115 6.31 10.18 -8.53
C ALA A 115 6.00 9.06 -7.54
N TYR A 116 6.80 7.99 -7.57
CA TYR A 116 6.79 6.99 -6.51
C TYR A 116 7.23 7.60 -5.17
N ALA A 117 6.68 7.09 -4.07
CA ALA A 117 7.00 7.55 -2.72
C ALA A 117 8.50 7.44 -2.40
N CYS A 118 9.19 6.42 -2.88
CA CYS A 118 10.65 6.27 -2.71
C CYS A 118 11.46 7.38 -3.43
N MET A 119 10.98 7.85 -4.59
CA MET A 119 11.58 8.98 -5.30
C MET A 119 11.28 10.29 -4.57
N ALA A 120 10.05 10.44 -4.07
CA ALA A 120 9.66 11.60 -3.26
C ALA A 120 10.50 11.69 -1.97
N GLU A 121 10.76 10.58 -1.27
CA GLU A 121 11.65 10.55 -0.10
C GLU A 121 13.03 11.12 -0.43
N THR A 122 13.64 10.67 -1.53
CA THR A 122 14.93 11.19 -2.00
C THR A 122 14.89 12.72 -2.22
N MET A 123 13.82 13.23 -2.85
CA MET A 123 13.64 14.67 -3.08
C MET A 123 13.49 15.44 -1.77
N ILE A 124 12.67 14.94 -0.85
CA ILE A 124 12.40 15.54 0.46
C ILE A 124 13.70 15.64 1.27
N LEU A 125 14.47 14.55 1.33
CA LEU A 125 15.74 14.52 2.04
C LEU A 125 16.76 15.48 1.43
N ALA A 126 16.82 15.56 0.11
CA ALA A 126 17.68 16.52 -0.59
C ALA A 126 17.31 17.98 -0.29
N LEU A 127 16.01 18.30 -0.21
CA LEU A 127 15.52 19.64 0.16
C LEU A 127 15.85 20.01 1.62
N GLU A 128 15.95 19.02 2.51
CA GLU A 128 16.42 19.23 3.88
C GLU A 128 17.96 19.21 4.02
N GLY A 129 18.70 18.95 2.95
CA GLY A 129 20.15 18.75 3.01
C GLY A 129 20.58 17.51 3.80
N ARG A 130 19.68 16.53 3.95
CA ARG A 130 19.92 15.27 4.67
C ARG A 130 20.43 14.20 3.72
N TYR A 131 21.76 14.13 3.58
CA TYR A 131 22.42 13.16 2.70
C TYR A 131 22.85 11.90 3.47
N GLU A 132 21.85 11.16 3.94
CA GLU A 132 22.04 9.92 4.70
C GLU A 132 21.20 8.79 4.12
N SER A 133 21.53 7.55 4.48
CA SER A 133 20.70 6.39 4.15
C SER A 133 19.51 6.30 5.12
N PHE A 134 18.58 7.26 4.99
CA PHE A 134 17.47 7.46 5.93
C PHE A 134 16.60 6.21 6.08
N THR A 135 16.17 5.63 4.95
CA THR A 135 15.49 4.33 4.90
C THR A 135 16.42 3.31 4.25
N LEU A 136 17.02 2.43 5.06
CA LEU A 136 17.92 1.38 4.58
C LEU A 136 17.69 0.06 5.32
N GLY A 137 17.61 -1.04 4.57
CA GLY A 137 17.39 -2.36 5.13
C GLY A 137 15.92 -2.69 5.32
N ARG A 138 15.63 -3.58 6.27
CA ARG A 138 14.27 -4.11 6.51
C ARG A 138 13.59 -3.53 7.75
N GLU A 139 14.35 -2.81 8.57
CA GLU A 139 13.84 -2.23 9.80
C GLU A 139 13.55 -0.76 9.56
N ILE A 140 12.29 -0.38 9.75
CA ILE A 140 11.80 0.99 9.62
C ILE A 140 11.04 1.30 10.91
N SER A 141 11.39 2.39 11.57
CA SER A 141 10.73 2.83 12.79
C SER A 141 9.52 3.73 12.49
N VAL A 142 8.58 3.78 13.43
CA VAL A 142 7.40 4.67 13.32
C VAL A 142 7.86 6.13 13.31
N GLU A 143 8.87 6.48 14.09
CA GLU A 143 9.45 7.81 14.17
C GLU A 143 10.07 8.26 12.85
N GLN A 144 10.71 7.35 12.10
CA GLN A 144 11.21 7.64 10.75
C GLN A 144 10.07 7.97 9.79
N ILE A 145 8.96 7.22 9.86
CA ILE A 145 7.76 7.46 9.06
C ILE A 145 7.16 8.83 9.40
N GLU A 146 6.98 9.13 10.69
CA GLU A 146 6.46 10.43 11.13
C GLU A 146 7.36 11.58 10.68
N THR A 147 8.68 11.42 10.79
CA THR A 147 9.65 12.41 10.35
C THR A 147 9.51 12.70 8.86
N ILE A 148 9.50 11.67 8.00
CA ILE A 148 9.41 11.90 6.56
C ILE A 148 8.05 12.48 6.15
N VAL A 149 6.95 12.12 6.83
CA VAL A 149 5.63 12.70 6.61
C VAL A 149 5.61 14.19 6.95
N GLN A 150 6.22 14.59 8.07
CA GLN A 150 6.33 16.01 8.44
C GLN A 150 7.14 16.80 7.42
N LEU A 151 8.28 16.26 6.98
CA LEU A 151 9.13 16.89 5.96
C LEU A 151 8.43 16.98 4.60
N ALA A 152 7.69 15.94 4.20
CA ALA A 152 6.85 15.95 3.02
C ALA A 152 5.85 17.11 3.06
N GLY A 153 5.14 17.25 4.19
CA GLY A 153 4.18 18.34 4.41
C GLY A 153 4.83 19.72 4.38
N LYS A 154 6.01 19.88 5.02
CA LYS A 154 6.80 21.13 5.03
C LYS A 154 7.13 21.61 3.62
N HIS A 155 7.48 20.69 2.71
CA HIS A 155 7.83 21.01 1.34
C HIS A 155 6.64 20.99 0.37
N GLY A 156 5.44 20.66 0.84
CA GLY A 156 4.23 20.67 0.03
C GLY A 156 4.02 19.42 -0.83
N PHE A 157 4.73 18.32 -0.55
CA PHE A 157 4.41 17.01 -1.11
C PHE A 157 3.07 16.52 -0.56
N ARG A 158 2.29 15.85 -1.41
CA ARG A 158 0.96 15.34 -1.02
C ARG A 158 0.77 13.93 -1.53
N LEU A 159 -0.03 13.13 -0.83
CA LEU A 159 -0.49 11.87 -1.40
C LEU A 159 -1.23 12.17 -2.72
N ALA A 160 -0.87 11.46 -3.77
CA ALA A 160 -1.64 11.52 -5.00
C ALA A 160 -3.04 10.94 -4.76
N GLY A 161 -4.02 11.35 -5.56
CA GLY A 161 -5.37 10.77 -5.52
C GLY A 161 -5.35 9.25 -5.70
N LEU A 162 -6.44 8.59 -5.30
CA LEU A 162 -6.56 7.13 -5.40
C LEU A 162 -6.38 6.66 -6.84
N ARG A 163 -5.63 5.57 -7.02
CA ARG A 163 -5.41 4.91 -8.31
C ARG A 163 -5.75 3.44 -8.21
N SER A 164 -6.15 2.85 -9.32
CA SER A 164 -6.44 1.43 -9.44
C SER A 164 -6.03 0.97 -10.83
N PHE A 165 -5.15 -0.02 -10.94
CA PHE A 165 -4.68 -0.53 -12.24
C PHE A 165 -4.20 0.59 -13.17
N GLU A 166 -3.31 1.45 -12.67
CA GLU A 166 -2.63 2.52 -13.40
C GLU A 166 -3.53 3.67 -13.86
N ARG A 167 -4.81 3.70 -13.47
CA ARG A 167 -5.75 4.82 -13.72
C ARG A 167 -6.17 5.49 -12.41
N ALA A 168 -6.50 6.78 -12.49
CA ALA A 168 -7.12 7.48 -11.36
C ALA A 168 -8.51 6.90 -11.11
N LEU A 169 -8.87 6.75 -9.84
CA LEU A 169 -10.22 6.39 -9.38
C LEU A 169 -11.01 7.66 -9.10
N THR A 170 -12.26 7.70 -9.54
CA THR A 170 -13.19 8.76 -9.15
C THR A 170 -14.04 8.35 -7.95
N GLU A 171 -14.59 9.34 -7.24
CA GLU A 171 -15.52 9.10 -6.12
C GLU A 171 -16.78 8.36 -6.56
N GLU A 172 -17.26 8.59 -7.79
CA GLU A 172 -18.42 7.90 -8.36
C GLU A 172 -18.13 6.41 -8.58
N GLU A 173 -16.92 6.07 -9.03
CA GLU A 173 -16.50 4.67 -9.19
C GLU A 173 -16.40 3.96 -7.86
N VAL A 174 -15.83 4.62 -6.84
CA VAL A 174 -15.76 4.09 -5.48
C VAL A 174 -17.17 3.87 -4.92
N ALA A 175 -18.09 4.83 -5.12
CA ALA A 175 -19.47 4.70 -4.70
C ALA A 175 -20.21 3.56 -5.42
N GLU A 176 -19.94 3.35 -6.71
CA GLU A 176 -20.52 2.25 -7.49
C GLU A 176 -20.02 0.88 -7.02
N ILE A 177 -18.71 0.73 -6.77
CA ILE A 177 -18.14 -0.50 -6.21
C ILE A 177 -18.81 -0.81 -4.86
N ARG A 178 -18.96 0.23 -4.01
CA ARG A 178 -19.61 0.09 -2.71
C ARG A 178 -21.08 -0.36 -2.82
N ARG A 179 -21.82 0.11 -3.83
CA ARG A 179 -23.20 -0.36 -4.08
C ARG A 179 -23.25 -1.83 -4.48
N ARG A 180 -22.26 -2.31 -5.23
CA ARG A 180 -22.16 -3.70 -5.69
C ARG A 180 -21.68 -4.69 -4.63
N ALA A 181 -21.07 -4.18 -3.57
CA ALA A 181 -20.58 -4.95 -2.43
C ALA A 181 -21.68 -5.40 -1.44
N SER A 182 -22.95 -5.04 -1.71
CA SER A 182 -24.10 -5.27 -0.83
C SER A 182 -24.75 -6.64 -1.05
#